data_AF-A0A7X7U238-F1
#
_entry.id   AF-A0A7X7U238-F1
#
_cell.length_a   1.000
_cell.length_b   1.000
_cell.length_c   1.000
_cell.angle_alpha   90.00
_cell.angle_beta   90.00
_cell.angle_gamma   90.00
#
_symmetry.space_group_name_H-M   'P 1'
#
loop_
_entity.id
_entity.type
_entity.pdbx_description
1 polymer ?
#
loop_
_entity_poly.entity_id
_entity_poly.type
_entity_poly.pdbx_seq_one_letter_code
_entity_poly.pdbx_strand_id
1 'polypeptide(L)'
;MVNPKQVVTIMVAIAVLLAIPVRADYFNVIESYRSTDPTNDYGQAIDIDSQGNLVLAGFNHHTPGDWDIYLSQYSDQLQHKWTVQDTACPCGKPA
;
A
#
# COMPACT_ATOMS: atom_id res chain seq x y z
N MET A 1 41.73 -20.97 -27.86
CA MET A 1 40.41 -21.25 -28.46
C MET A 1 39.42 -21.45 -27.32
N VAL A 2 38.31 -20.71 -27.28
CA VAL A 2 37.29 -20.87 -26.22
C VAL A 2 36.49 -22.14 -26.48
N ASN A 3 36.18 -22.91 -25.45
CA ASN A 3 35.43 -24.17 -25.59
C ASN A 3 33.98 -23.87 -26.02
N PRO A 4 33.45 -24.48 -27.10
CA PRO A 4 32.08 -24.23 -27.57
C PRO A 4 31.01 -24.51 -26.50
N LYS A 5 31.25 -25.45 -25.57
CA LYS A 5 30.35 -25.67 -24.42
C LYS A 5 30.34 -24.47 -23.46
N GLN A 6 31.49 -23.86 -23.20
CA GLN A 6 31.58 -22.66 -22.35
C GLN A 6 30.89 -21.45 -23.00
N VAL A 7 30.99 -21.30 -24.32
CA VAL A 7 30.29 -20.24 -25.06
C VAL A 7 28.78 -20.38 -24.91
N VAL A 8 28.23 -21.59 -25.06
CA VAL A 8 26.79 -21.85 -24.89
C VAL A 8 26.35 -21.58 -23.45
N THR A 9 27.12 -22.03 -22.46
CA THR A 9 26.80 -21.79 -21.05
C THR A 9 26.75 -20.30 -20.71
N ILE A 10 27.69 -19.51 -21.22
CA ILE A 10 27.73 -18.06 -21.01
C ILE A 10 26.52 -17.39 -21.68
N MET A 11 26.16 -17.79 -22.90
CA MET A 11 25.00 -17.24 -23.62
C MET A 11 23.69 -17.50 -22.86
N VAL A 12 23.52 -18.70 -22.30
CA VAL A 12 22.34 -19.03 -21.49
C VAL A 12 22.30 -18.23 -20.19
N ALA A 13 23.43 -18.11 -19.49
CA ALA A 13 23.50 -17.33 -18.25
C ALA A 13 23.15 -15.85 -18.47
N ILE A 14 23.63 -15.26 -19.58
CA ILE A 14 23.30 -13.88 -19.96
C ILE A 14 21.81 -13.75 -20.31
N ALA A 15 21.26 -14.69 -21.08
CA ALA A 15 19.83 -14.66 -21.43
C ALA A 15 18.92 -14.77 -20.19
N VAL A 16 19.29 -15.58 -19.20
CA VAL A 16 18.57 -15.70 -17.92
C VAL A 16 18.66 -14.41 -17.11
N LEU A 17 19.86 -13.81 -17.02
CA LEU A 17 20.08 -12.58 -16.27
C LEU A 17 19.30 -11.39 -16.86
N LEU A 18 19.21 -11.32 -18.20
CA LEU A 18 18.46 -10.29 -18.91
C LEU A 18 16.94 -10.50 -18.90
N ALA A 19 16.48 -11.72 -18.57
CA ALA A 19 15.06 -12.05 -18.49
C ALA A 19 14.45 -11.76 -17.11
N ILE A 20 15.22 -11.28 -16.13
CA ILE A 20 14.71 -10.96 -14.80
C ILE A 20 13.97 -9.61 -14.89
N PRO A 21 12.63 -9.56 -14.73
CA PRO A 21 11.93 -8.30 -14.65
C PRO A 21 12.34 -7.59 -13.34
N VAL A 22 13.03 -6.46 -13.44
CA VAL A 22 13.20 -5.57 -12.29
C VAL A 22 11.90 -4.79 -12.14
N ARG A 23 11.06 -5.17 -11.19
CA ARG A 23 9.87 -4.41 -10.84
C ARG A 23 10.27 -3.32 -9.83
N ALA A 24 10.23 -2.07 -10.26
CA ALA A 24 10.32 -0.92 -9.37
C ALA A 24 8.90 -0.59 -8.92
N ASP A 25 8.53 -1.02 -7.72
CA ASP A 25 7.27 -0.60 -7.10
C ASP A 25 7.48 0.81 -6.52
N TYR A 26 6.97 1.82 -7.21
CA TYR A 26 6.94 3.18 -6.71
C TYR A 26 5.80 3.31 -5.70
N PHE A 27 6.12 3.82 -4.50
CA PHE A 27 5.11 4.23 -3.51
C PHE A 27 4.34 5.43 -4.07
N ASN A 28 3.28 5.15 -4.82
CA ASN A 28 2.25 6.13 -5.12
C ASN A 28 1.36 6.23 -3.87
N VAL A 29 0.83 7.41 -3.55
CA VAL A 29 -0.22 7.51 -2.52
C VAL A 29 -1.38 6.60 -2.96
N ILE A 30 -1.55 5.47 -2.27
CA ILE A 30 -2.37 4.34 -2.72
C ILE A 30 -3.87 4.64 -2.58
N GLU A 31 -4.23 5.44 -1.57
CA GLU A 31 -5.55 6.03 -1.42
C GLU A 31 -5.40 7.38 -0.72
N SER A 32 -5.89 8.44 -1.35
CA SER A 32 -6.50 9.52 -0.57
C SER A 32 -7.95 9.08 -0.40
N TYR A 33 -8.34 8.63 0.78
CA TYR A 33 -9.76 8.52 1.10
C TYR A 33 -10.29 9.94 1.02
N ARG A 34 -10.86 10.35 -0.11
CA ARG A 34 -11.37 11.71 -0.28
C ARG A 34 -12.69 11.78 0.45
N SER A 35 -12.63 12.21 1.71
CA SER A 35 -13.78 12.81 2.36
C SER A 35 -14.37 13.89 1.44
N THR A 36 -15.69 14.10 1.50
CA THR A 36 -16.37 15.21 0.81
C THR A 36 -15.83 16.59 1.26
N ASP A 37 -15.07 16.62 2.36
CA ASP A 37 -14.25 17.74 2.81
C ASP A 37 -12.75 17.41 2.61
N PRO A 38 -12.10 17.92 1.55
CA PRO A 38 -10.73 17.54 1.17
C PRO A 38 -9.65 18.06 2.12
N THR A 39 -10.01 18.67 3.26
CA THR A 39 -9.09 19.48 4.04
C THR A 39 -8.38 18.77 5.18
N ASN A 40 -8.86 17.60 5.66
CA ASN A 40 -8.45 17.10 6.97
C ASN A 40 -8.36 15.55 7.12
N ASP A 41 -7.90 14.80 6.13
CA ASP A 41 -7.60 13.37 6.32
C ASP A 41 -6.15 13.18 6.78
N TYR A 42 -5.94 12.49 7.91
CA TYR A 42 -4.62 12.33 8.53
C TYR A 42 -4.25 10.86 8.73
N GLY A 43 -3.11 10.45 8.18
CA GLY A 43 -2.44 9.22 8.60
C GLY A 43 -1.74 9.42 9.95
N GLN A 44 -1.99 8.53 10.90
CA GLN A 44 -1.37 8.55 12.23
C GLN A 44 -0.28 7.49 12.40
N ALA A 45 -0.51 6.31 11.86
CA ALA A 45 0.40 5.19 12.02
C ALA A 45 0.42 4.30 10.77
N ILE A 46 1.57 3.66 10.59
CA ILE A 46 1.81 2.69 9.54
C ILE A 46 2.63 1.55 10.13
N ASP A 47 2.25 0.31 9.82
CA ASP A 47 2.97 -0.89 10.25
C ASP A 47 2.88 -1.99 9.18
N ILE A 48 3.71 -3.02 9.30
CA ILE A 48 3.71 -4.19 8.43
C ILE A 48 3.36 -5.42 9.27
N ASP A 49 2.30 -6.14 8.89
CA ASP A 49 1.92 -7.36 9.60
C ASP A 49 2.88 -8.53 9.32
N SER A 50 2.70 -9.63 10.06
CA SER A 50 3.54 -10.82 9.92
C SER A 50 3.48 -11.51 8.55
N GLN A 51 2.52 -11.13 7.69
CA GLN A 51 2.35 -11.64 6.34
C GLN A 51 2.92 -10.67 5.29
N GLY A 52 3.50 -9.54 5.71
CA GLY A 52 4.04 -8.51 4.81
C GLY A 52 2.99 -7.53 4.28
N ASN A 53 1.77 -7.54 4.82
CA ASN A 53 0.76 -6.56 4.43
C ASN A 53 1.01 -5.23 5.14
N LEU A 54 0.82 -4.13 4.44
CA LEU A 54 0.85 -2.79 4.99
C LEU A 54 -0.46 -2.49 5.71
N VAL A 55 -0.40 -2.03 6.95
CA VAL A 55 -1.57 -1.57 7.73
C VAL A 55 -1.41 -0.07 7.99
N LEU A 56 -2.44 0.70 7.66
CA LEU A 56 -2.50 2.14 7.87
C LEU A 56 -3.63 2.47 8.82
N ALA A 57 -3.34 3.32 9.82
CA ALA A 57 -4.33 3.86 10.73
C ALA A 57 -4.31 5.38 10.68
N GLY A 58 -5.49 5.99 10.76
CA GLY A 58 -5.66 7.43 10.64
C GLY A 58 -7.04 7.88 11.08
N PHE A 59 -7.33 9.14 10.79
CA PHE A 59 -8.63 9.75 10.97
C PHE A 59 -9.09 10.36 9.66
N ASN A 60 -10.37 10.18 9.34
CA ASN A 60 -11.01 10.98 8.31
C ASN A 60 -11.85 12.08 8.96
N HIS A 61 -11.95 13.21 8.27
CA HIS A 61 -12.77 14.33 8.69
C HIS A 61 -13.91 14.51 7.70
N HIS A 62 -15.12 14.09 8.05
CA HIS A 62 -16.27 14.19 7.16
C HIS A 62 -16.98 15.55 7.25
N THR A 63 -17.09 16.10 8.46
CA THR A 63 -17.64 17.45 8.73
C THR A 63 -16.95 18.06 9.96
N PRO A 64 -16.94 19.41 10.12
CA PRO A 64 -16.34 20.08 11.28
C PRO A 64 -16.81 19.48 12.62
N GLY A 65 -15.88 18.86 13.35
CA GLY A 65 -16.14 18.21 14.64
C GLY A 65 -16.45 16.72 14.57
N ASP A 66 -16.44 16.13 13.37
CA ASP A 66 -16.72 14.71 13.09
C ASP A 66 -15.45 14.03 12.57
N TRP A 67 -14.76 13.36 13.49
CA TRP A 67 -13.56 12.59 13.21
C TRP A 67 -13.87 11.11 13.36
N ASP A 68 -13.79 10.36 12.27
CA ASP A 68 -13.93 8.91 12.35
C ASP A 68 -12.55 8.25 12.27
N ILE A 69 -12.38 7.17 13.03
CA ILE A 69 -11.19 6.33 12.92
C ILE A 69 -11.25 5.59 11.58
N TYR A 70 -10.14 5.59 10.87
CA TYR A 70 -9.93 4.87 9.62
C TYR A 70 -8.78 3.88 9.75
N LEU A 71 -9.05 2.61 9.44
CA LEU A 71 -8.02 1.57 9.29
C LEU A 71 -8.12 0.94 7.90
N SER A 72 -6.98 0.76 7.24
CA SER A 72 -6.89 0.08 5.94
C SER A 72 -5.71 -0.87 5.91
N GLN A 73 -5.85 -1.96 5.15
CA GLN A 73 -4.77 -2.90 4.88
C GLN A 73 -4.57 -3.08 3.37
N TYR A 74 -3.30 -3.11 2.96
CA TYR A 74 -2.87 -3.41 1.60
C TYR A 74 -1.93 -4.61 1.60
N SER A 75 -1.94 -5.40 0.54
CA SER A 75 -0.94 -6.47 0.36
C SER A 75 0.48 -5.90 0.22
N ASP A 76 1.47 -6.79 0.24
CA ASP A 76 2.86 -6.52 -0.13
C ASP A 76 3.02 -5.94 -1.55
N GLN A 77 2.02 -6.16 -2.41
CA GLN A 77 1.89 -5.59 -3.76
C GLN A 77 1.00 -4.34 -3.81
N LEU A 78 0.75 -3.72 -2.65
CA LEU A 78 -0.04 -2.50 -2.49
C LEU A 78 -1.49 -2.62 -3.00
N GLN A 79 -2.03 -3.84 -3.04
CA GLN A 79 -3.44 -4.05 -3.40
C GLN A 79 -4.30 -3.86 -2.16
N HIS A 80 -5.32 -3.01 -2.25
CA HIS A 80 -6.29 -2.81 -1.17
C HIS A 80 -6.97 -4.14 -0.82
N LYS A 81 -7.00 -4.48 0.46
CA LYS A 81 -7.64 -5.70 0.97
C LYS A 81 -8.95 -5.38 1.67
N TRP A 82 -8.91 -4.43 2.60
CA TRP A 82 -10.08 -4.03 3.38
C TRP A 82 -9.86 -2.65 4.00
N THR A 83 -10.97 -2.01 4.32
CA THR A 83 -11.04 -0.79 5.13
C THR A 83 -12.10 -0.95 6.20
N VAL A 84 -11.82 -0.45 7.39
CA VAL A 84 -12.78 -0.26 8.46
C VAL A 84 -12.83 1.24 8.79
N GLN A 85 -14.03 1.78 8.82
CA GLN A 85 -14.29 3.16 9.23
C GLN A 85 -15.41 3.14 10.25
N ASP A 86 -15.21 3.78 11.40
CA ASP A 86 -16.27 3.94 12.39
C ASP A 86 -17.23 5.06 11.96
N THR A 87 -18.09 4.78 11.00
CA THR A 87 -19.09 5.75 10.50
C THR A 87 -20.29 5.92 11.43
N ALA A 88 -20.31 5.24 12.59
CA ALA A 88 -21.50 5.14 13.42
C ALA A 88 -21.19 4.94 14.91
N CYS A 89 -20.58 5.94 15.54
CA CYS A 89 -20.73 6.09 16.99
C CYS A 89 -21.38 7.45 17.34
N PRO A 90 -22.67 7.49 17.71
CA PRO A 90 -23.35 8.72 18.15
C PRO A 90 -22.89 9.21 19.53
N CYS A 91 -21.72 8.78 20.02
CA CYS A 91 -21.17 9.24 21.29
C CYS A 91 -20.54 10.65 21.14
N GLY A 92 -21.39 11.66 21.01
CA GLY A 92 -20.93 13.05 21.14
C GLY A 92 -21.72 14.13 20.41
N LYS A 93 -22.73 13.81 19.61
CA LYS A 93 -23.54 14.85 18.93
C LYS A 93 -24.66 15.32 19.88
N PRO A 94 -24.66 16.56 20.40
CA PRO A 94 -25.85 17.11 21.00
C PRO A 94 -26.96 17.15 19.94
N ALA A 95 -28.16 16.72 20.36
CA ALA A 95 -29.37 16.70 19.54
C ALA A 95 -29.76 18.07 18.99
#